data_AF-A0A951F274-F1
#
_entry.id   AF-A0A951F274-F1
#
_cell.length_a   1.000
_cell.length_b   1.000
_cell.length_c   1.000
_cell.angle_alpha   90.00
_cell.angle_beta   90.00
_cell.angle_gamma   90.00
#
_symmetry.space_group_name_H-M   'P 1'
#
loop_
_entity.id
_entity.type
_entity.pdbx_description
1 polymer ?
#
loop_
_entity_poly.entity_id
_entity_poly.type
_entity_poly.pdbx_seq_one_letter_code
_entity_poly.pdbx_strand_id
1 'polypeptide(L)'
;MPKAQRTRLDEETSRIDEYSEPPDPSERLKQLEHELKEHNSHIARLQKQAGALQTDITDLQTTVKQVEASVTTYGGALKDLHNRLHALHYFNEQKSKMIHAAIGEKKGEIDELIKNFDIEIVRMEERSSELREALNTAQRESDEAAQSQAERQKEYDELNNFQQTLSSNLGDLETLRGQITQADDKTDVATMYFLMSEFHKISAQTKIIPQHQLSVELRQKLGELEAAKEYARAKSAALSNAQADHTNQETALKTKQANRRTTLLADVQKKFPVPPASSVPGALTQPETGTASQGSGSPASAAISTPPAASTTPGSTASQQK
;
A
#
# COMPACT_ATOMS: atom_id res chain seq x y z
N MET A 1 0.31 6.58 -55.55
CA MET A 1 1.00 5.67 -56.51
C MET A 1 1.79 4.67 -55.68
N PRO A 2 1.80 3.34 -55.95
CA PRO A 2 1.35 2.68 -57.18
C PRO A 2 0.51 1.38 -57.02
N LYS A 3 -0.19 1.08 -58.13
CA LYS A 3 -0.41 -0.22 -58.83
C LYS A 3 -1.06 -1.39 -58.05
N ALA A 4 -2.27 -1.84 -58.38
CA ALA A 4 -2.79 -2.41 -59.64
C ALA A 4 -2.27 -3.82 -59.96
N GLN A 5 -3.18 -4.81 -59.97
CA GLN A 5 -3.31 -5.89 -60.96
C GLN A 5 -4.58 -6.71 -60.61
N ARG A 6 -5.71 -6.55 -61.30
CA ARG A 6 -6.14 -7.12 -62.60
C ARG A 6 -6.43 -8.64 -62.59
N THR A 7 -7.71 -8.92 -62.83
CA THR A 7 -8.32 -9.99 -63.67
C THR A 7 -8.22 -11.46 -63.22
N ARG A 8 -9.39 -12.07 -63.06
CA ARG A 8 -9.85 -13.13 -63.97
C ARG A 8 -11.37 -13.28 -63.94
N LEU A 9 -11.95 -13.12 -65.13
CA LEU A 9 -13.27 -13.61 -65.51
C LEU A 9 -13.10 -15.01 -66.09
N ASP A 10 -14.16 -15.79 -65.96
CA ASP A 10 -14.61 -16.92 -66.79
C ASP A 10 -14.67 -18.31 -66.12
N GLU A 11 -15.77 -18.98 -66.49
CA GLU A 11 -16.20 -20.38 -66.30
C GLU A 11 -16.82 -20.69 -64.92
N GLU A 12 -18.15 -20.56 -64.72
CA GLU A 12 -19.28 -21.24 -65.39
C GLU A 12 -19.23 -22.77 -65.23
N THR A 13 -19.90 -23.29 -64.19
CA THR A 13 -20.88 -24.39 -64.28
C THR A 13 -21.36 -24.85 -62.89
N SER A 14 -22.68 -25.01 -62.77
CA SER A 14 -23.30 -26.09 -61.99
C SER A 14 -23.23 -26.02 -60.46
N ARG A 15 -24.22 -25.38 -59.83
CA ARG A 15 -25.15 -26.08 -58.94
C ARG A 15 -26.38 -25.25 -58.61
N ILE A 16 -27.51 -25.73 -59.11
CA ILE A 16 -28.82 -25.53 -58.52
C ILE A 16 -28.82 -26.37 -57.24
N ASP A 17 -28.77 -25.69 -56.10
CA ASP A 17 -29.07 -26.11 -54.72
C ASP A 17 -28.99 -24.75 -53.99
N GLU A 18 -30.00 -24.14 -53.38
CA GLU A 18 -31.09 -24.64 -52.57
C GLU A 18 -31.99 -23.41 -52.37
N TYR A 19 -33.31 -23.57 -52.46
CA TYR A 19 -34.23 -22.57 -51.93
C TYR A 19 -33.90 -22.44 -50.44
N SER A 20 -33.08 -21.45 -50.06
CA SER A 20 -32.94 -21.07 -48.66
C SER A 20 -34.35 -20.73 -48.21
N GLU A 21 -34.98 -21.65 -47.47
CA GLU A 21 -36.29 -21.43 -46.89
C GLU A 21 -36.29 -20.04 -46.26
N PRO A 22 -37.35 -19.24 -46.46
CA PRO A 22 -37.45 -17.96 -45.78
C PRO A 22 -37.20 -18.24 -44.30
N PRO A 23 -36.23 -17.53 -43.68
CA PRO A 23 -35.77 -17.85 -42.33
C PRO A 23 -36.98 -17.99 -41.43
N ASP A 24 -37.06 -19.13 -40.72
CA ASP A 24 -38.18 -19.44 -39.85
C ASP A 24 -38.48 -18.19 -39.00
N PRO A 25 -39.71 -17.63 -39.03
CA PRO A 25 -40.08 -16.46 -38.25
C PRO A 25 -39.69 -16.57 -36.77
N SER A 26 -39.65 -17.80 -36.23
CA SER A 26 -39.16 -18.10 -34.89
C SER A 26 -37.67 -17.80 -34.71
N GLU A 27 -36.82 -18.14 -35.68
CA GLU A 27 -35.39 -17.82 -35.66
C GLU A 27 -35.14 -16.32 -35.79
N ARG A 28 -35.91 -15.64 -36.66
CA ARG A 28 -35.80 -14.18 -36.80
C ARG A 28 -36.23 -13.44 -35.52
N LEU A 29 -37.28 -13.92 -34.85
CA LEU A 29 -37.70 -13.39 -33.56
C LEU A 29 -36.59 -13.56 -32.51
N LYS A 30 -36.01 -14.75 -32.38
CA LYS A 30 -34.88 -15.01 -31.48
C LYS A 30 -33.69 -14.10 -31.76
N GLN A 31 -33.38 -13.85 -33.03
CA GLN A 31 -32.31 -12.93 -33.43
C GLN A 31 -32.62 -11.49 -32.98
N LEU A 32 -33.84 -10.99 -33.24
CA LEU A 32 -34.24 -9.65 -32.82
C LEU A 32 -34.27 -9.50 -31.29
N GLU A 33 -34.70 -10.53 -30.55
CA GLU A 33 -34.65 -10.56 -29.09
C GLU A 33 -33.20 -10.49 -28.57
N HIS A 34 -32.27 -11.20 -29.24
CA HIS A 34 -30.85 -11.14 -28.93
C HIS A 34 -30.26 -9.75 -29.21
N GLU A 35 -30.50 -9.18 -30.40
CA GLU A 35 -30.05 -7.82 -30.77
C GLU A 35 -30.60 -6.77 -29.79
N LEU A 36 -31.87 -6.87 -29.40
CA LEU A 36 -32.48 -5.97 -28.42
C LEU A 36 -31.82 -6.09 -27.03
N LYS A 37 -31.49 -7.31 -26.59
CA LYS A 37 -30.76 -7.54 -25.33
C LYS A 37 -29.35 -6.95 -25.38
N GLU A 38 -28.64 -7.10 -26.50
CA GLU A 38 -27.32 -6.50 -26.70
C GLU A 38 -27.38 -4.97 -26.71
N HIS A 39 -28.33 -4.39 -27.45
CA HIS A 39 -28.55 -2.94 -27.46
C HIS A 39 -28.91 -2.39 -26.09
N ASN A 40 -29.77 -3.06 -25.32
CA ASN A 40 -30.08 -2.67 -23.95
C ASN A 40 -28.85 -2.72 -23.04
N SER A 41 -27.99 -3.73 -23.20
CA SER A 41 -26.73 -3.84 -22.46
C SER A 41 -25.76 -2.71 -22.83
N HIS A 42 -25.70 -2.36 -24.12
CA HIS A 42 -24.90 -1.23 -24.61
C HIS A 42 -25.39 0.11 -24.05
N ILE A 43 -26.71 0.36 -24.05
CA ILE A 43 -27.33 1.55 -23.46
C ILE A 43 -27.00 1.65 -21.97
N ALA A 44 -27.16 0.56 -21.22
CA ALA A 44 -26.85 0.54 -19.79
C ALA A 44 -25.37 0.87 -19.51
N ARG A 45 -24.44 0.39 -20.36
CA ARG A 45 -23.02 0.74 -20.27
C ARG A 45 -22.77 2.22 -20.56
N LEU A 46 -23.38 2.77 -21.61
CA LEU A 46 -23.26 4.19 -21.94
C LEU A 46 -23.84 5.10 -20.83
N GLN A 47 -24.95 4.71 -20.21
CA GLN A 47 -25.53 5.43 -19.08
C GLN A 47 -24.58 5.44 -17.87
N LYS A 48 -23.93 4.31 -17.56
CA LYS A 48 -22.90 4.26 -16.52
C LYS A 48 -21.70 5.17 -16.85
N GLN A 49 -21.24 5.15 -18.11
CA GLN A 49 -20.16 6.02 -18.56
C GLN A 49 -20.53 7.51 -18.48
N ALA A 50 -21.74 7.88 -18.89
CA ALA A 50 -22.24 9.25 -18.78
C ALA A 50 -22.34 9.71 -17.31
N GLY A 51 -22.79 8.83 -16.41
CA GLY A 51 -22.80 9.09 -14.98
C GLY A 51 -21.40 9.33 -14.41
N ALA A 52 -20.44 8.47 -14.76
CA ALA A 52 -19.04 8.63 -14.35
C ALA A 52 -18.44 9.96 -14.87
N LEU A 53 -18.66 10.29 -16.14
CA LEU A 53 -18.20 11.56 -16.72
C LEU A 53 -18.84 12.79 -16.04
N GLN A 54 -20.10 12.71 -15.63
CA GLN A 54 -20.76 13.80 -14.89
C GLN A 54 -20.14 14.00 -13.50
N THR A 55 -19.76 12.92 -12.82
CA THR A 55 -18.98 12.99 -11.57
C THR A 55 -17.62 13.63 -11.82
N ASP A 56 -16.87 13.16 -12.82
CA ASP A 56 -15.55 13.70 -13.17
C ASP A 56 -15.62 15.20 -13.50
N ILE A 57 -16.63 15.66 -14.24
CA ILE A 57 -16.85 17.08 -14.54
C ILE A 57 -17.07 17.90 -13.26
N THR A 58 -17.87 17.38 -12.32
CA THR A 58 -18.17 18.07 -11.06
C THR A 58 -16.93 18.19 -10.18
N ASP A 59 -16.13 17.13 -10.12
CA ASP A 59 -14.87 17.09 -9.37
C ASP A 59 -13.83 18.05 -9.98
N LEU A 60 -13.72 18.08 -11.32
CA LEU A 60 -12.85 19.01 -12.03
C LEU A 60 -13.28 20.47 -11.82
N GLN A 61 -14.57 20.79 -11.87
CA GLN A 61 -15.06 22.15 -11.60
C GLN A 61 -14.72 22.60 -10.18
N THR A 62 -14.83 21.70 -9.21
CA THR A 62 -14.45 21.97 -7.81
C THR A 62 -12.95 22.23 -7.70
N THR A 63 -12.13 21.38 -8.34
CA THR A 63 -10.68 21.53 -8.38
C THR A 63 -10.26 22.86 -9.02
N VAL A 64 -10.88 23.26 -10.14
CA VAL A 64 -10.62 24.54 -10.80
C VAL A 64 -10.88 25.73 -9.86
N LYS A 65 -12.03 25.75 -9.19
CA LYS A 65 -12.36 26.82 -8.22
C LYS A 65 -11.36 26.88 -7.06
N GLN A 66 -10.90 25.72 -6.56
CA GLN A 66 -9.88 25.66 -5.50
C GLN A 66 -8.53 26.21 -5.98
N VAL A 67 -8.14 25.91 -7.21
CA VAL A 67 -6.91 26.46 -7.83
C VAL A 67 -7.02 27.97 -8.00
N GLU A 68 -8.12 28.48 -8.54
CA GLU A 68 -8.37 29.92 -8.69
C GLU A 68 -8.27 30.66 -7.35
N ALA A 69 -8.96 30.14 -6.32
CA ALA A 69 -8.90 30.70 -4.97
C ALA A 69 -7.49 30.72 -4.38
N SER A 70 -6.72 29.64 -4.60
CA SER A 70 -5.32 29.54 -4.16
C SER A 70 -4.42 30.56 -4.88
N VAL A 71 -4.59 30.73 -6.20
CA VAL A 71 -3.84 31.71 -6.99
C VAL A 71 -4.17 33.14 -6.55
N THR A 72 -5.45 33.47 -6.34
CA THR A 72 -5.85 34.80 -5.85
C THR A 72 -5.27 35.07 -4.46
N THR A 73 -5.36 34.10 -3.55
CA THR A 73 -4.81 34.23 -2.18
C THR A 73 -3.30 34.45 -2.20
N TYR A 74 -2.57 33.64 -2.99
CA TYR A 74 -1.12 33.78 -3.12
C TYR A 74 -0.74 35.12 -3.78
N GLY A 75 -1.45 35.52 -4.84
CA GLY A 75 -1.25 36.81 -5.51
C GLY A 75 -1.44 38.00 -4.56
N GLY A 76 -2.45 37.93 -3.68
CA GLY A 76 -2.68 38.95 -2.65
C GLY A 76 -1.57 39.01 -1.60
N ALA A 77 -1.01 37.86 -1.21
CA ALA A 77 0.08 37.78 -0.23
C ALA A 77 1.47 38.13 -0.81
N LEU A 78 1.64 38.09 -2.13
CA LEU A 78 2.95 38.17 -2.80
C LEU A 78 3.75 39.44 -2.43
N LYS A 79 3.08 40.60 -2.40
CA LYS A 79 3.72 41.88 -2.06
C LYS A 79 4.23 41.90 -0.62
N ASP A 80 3.43 41.39 0.33
CA ASP A 80 3.84 41.29 1.74
C ASP A 80 5.02 40.34 1.91
N LEU A 81 4.95 39.16 1.28
CA LEU A 81 6.03 38.18 1.30
C LEU A 81 7.34 38.75 0.76
N HIS A 82 7.29 39.48 -0.37
CA HIS A 82 8.46 40.13 -0.94
C HIS A 82 9.05 41.20 -0.01
N ASN A 83 8.20 42.04 0.58
CA ASN A 83 8.64 43.06 1.53
C ASN A 83 9.29 42.44 2.78
N ARG A 84 8.68 41.39 3.33
CA ARG A 84 9.22 40.66 4.49
C ARG A 84 10.56 40.00 4.16
N LEU A 85 10.68 39.38 2.99
CA LEU A 85 11.95 38.80 2.54
C LEU A 85 13.05 39.86 2.40
N HIS A 86 12.73 41.00 1.78
CA HIS A 86 13.68 42.10 1.64
C HIS A 86 14.12 42.67 2.99
N ALA A 87 13.18 42.84 3.94
CA ALA A 87 13.49 43.29 5.30
C ALA A 87 14.39 42.29 6.04
N LEU A 88 14.15 40.99 5.89
CA LEU A 88 14.99 39.93 6.47
C LEU A 88 16.40 39.91 5.85
N HIS A 89 16.52 40.08 4.53
CA HIS A 89 17.82 40.19 3.86
C HIS A 89 18.63 41.37 4.40
N TYR A 90 18.01 42.54 4.48
CA TYR A 90 18.65 43.75 5.00
C TYR A 90 19.12 43.55 6.45
N PHE A 91 18.26 43.00 7.30
CA PHE A 91 18.62 42.66 8.67
C PHE A 91 19.80 41.68 8.74
N ASN A 92 19.79 40.63 7.92
CA ASN A 92 20.87 39.64 7.87
C ASN A 92 22.20 40.27 7.46
N GLU A 93 22.23 41.10 6.42
CA GLU A 93 23.46 41.77 5.96
C GLU A 93 24.04 42.69 7.04
N GLN A 94 23.20 43.50 7.68
CA GLN A 94 23.63 44.39 8.75
C GLN A 94 24.21 43.61 9.93
N LYS A 95 23.47 42.62 10.43
CA LYS A 95 23.90 41.83 11.60
C LYS A 95 25.09 40.95 11.28
N SER A 96 25.18 40.38 10.08
CA SER A 96 26.31 39.55 9.67
C SER A 96 27.63 40.32 9.71
N LYS A 97 27.67 41.56 9.21
CA LYS A 97 28.87 42.43 9.29
C LYS A 97 29.28 42.69 10.75
N MET A 98 28.32 43.04 11.60
CA MET A 98 28.58 43.26 13.03
C MET A 98 29.09 41.99 13.73
N ILE A 99 28.46 40.84 13.46
CA ILE A 99 28.81 39.55 14.07
C ILE A 99 30.20 39.10 13.62
N HIS A 100 30.54 39.23 12.33
CA HIS A 100 31.87 38.85 11.82
C HIS A 100 32.98 39.67 12.47
N ALA A 101 32.78 40.98 12.63
CA ALA A 101 33.72 41.85 13.34
C ALA A 101 33.86 41.47 14.83
N ALA A 102 32.77 41.08 15.49
CA ALA A 102 32.76 40.75 16.92
C ALA A 102 33.29 39.34 17.24
N ILE A 103 33.01 38.35 16.40
CA ILE A 103 33.42 36.94 16.61
C ILE A 103 34.92 36.76 16.32
N GLY A 104 35.46 37.43 15.29
CA GLY A 104 36.86 37.32 14.91
C GLY A 104 37.30 35.87 14.68
N GLU A 105 38.38 35.47 15.33
CA GLU A 105 39.00 34.14 15.19
C GLU A 105 38.14 32.99 15.74
N LYS A 106 37.17 33.27 16.63
CA LYS A 106 36.27 32.24 17.20
C LYS A 106 35.34 31.61 16.16
N LYS A 107 35.23 32.20 14.96
CA LYS A 107 34.38 31.70 13.87
C LYS A 107 34.70 30.25 13.52
N GLY A 108 35.98 29.91 13.36
CA GLY A 108 36.40 28.57 12.98
C GLY A 108 35.97 27.51 14.00
N GLU A 109 36.02 27.84 15.29
CA GLU A 109 35.59 26.94 16.35
C GLU A 109 34.06 26.73 16.37
N ILE A 110 33.28 27.76 16.05
CA ILE A 110 31.82 27.66 15.94
C ILE A 110 31.44 26.85 14.70
N ASP A 111 32.10 27.11 13.57
CA ASP A 111 31.89 26.37 12.32
C ASP A 111 32.19 24.88 12.51
N GLU A 112 33.26 24.54 13.24
CA GLU A 112 33.61 23.15 13.52
C GLU A 112 32.58 22.46 14.45
N LEU A 113 32.02 23.18 15.44
CA LEU A 113 30.90 22.66 16.24
C LEU A 113 29.67 22.34 15.38
N ILE A 114 29.31 23.26 14.48
CA ILE A 114 28.19 23.08 13.54
C ILE A 114 28.45 21.86 12.64
N LYS A 115 29.64 21.80 12.04
CA LYS A 115 30.04 20.71 11.14
C LYS A 115 30.01 19.35 11.84
N ASN A 116 30.50 19.26 13.08
CA ASN A 116 30.47 18.02 13.84
C ASN A 116 29.04 17.57 14.16
N PHE A 117 28.16 18.50 14.51
CA PHE A 117 26.74 18.19 14.73
C PHE A 117 26.06 17.70 13.46
N ASP A 118 26.34 18.34 12.32
CA ASP A 118 25.78 17.96 11.01
C ASP A 118 26.30 16.60 10.55
N ILE A 119 27.59 16.29 10.76
CA ILE A 119 28.16 14.95 10.52
C ILE A 119 27.42 13.89 11.34
N GLU A 120 27.08 14.19 12.59
CA GLU A 120 26.34 13.26 13.44
C GLU A 120 24.92 13.02 12.93
N ILE A 121 24.23 14.06 12.44
CA ILE A 121 22.92 13.91 11.77
C ILE A 121 23.06 12.99 10.55
N VAL A 122 24.06 13.21 9.69
CA VAL A 122 24.29 12.37 8.50
C VAL A 122 24.53 10.91 8.89
N ARG A 123 25.35 10.64 9.91
CA ARG A 123 25.56 9.28 10.44
C ARG A 123 24.26 8.64 10.95
N MET A 124 23.40 9.44 11.58
CA MET A 124 22.09 8.96 12.05
C MET A 124 21.12 8.67 10.89
N GLU A 125 21.20 9.44 9.81
CA GLU A 125 20.45 9.21 8.57
C GLU A 125 20.92 7.93 7.85
N GLU A 126 22.23 7.74 7.74
CA GLU A 126 22.85 6.51 7.21
C GLU A 126 22.39 5.29 8.00
N ARG A 127 22.49 5.33 9.34
CA ARG A 127 21.98 4.26 10.22
C ARG A 127 20.48 4.03 10.06
N SER A 128 19.69 5.08 9.83
CA SER A 128 18.26 4.93 9.56
C SER A 128 18.00 4.21 8.23
N SER A 129 18.85 4.43 7.23
CA SER A 129 18.80 3.68 5.95
C SER A 129 19.13 2.21 6.16
N GLU A 130 20.21 1.90 6.89
CA GLU A 130 20.61 0.53 7.23
C GLU A 130 19.50 -0.22 7.99
N LEU A 131 18.88 0.43 8.99
CA LEU A 131 17.77 -0.15 9.74
C LEU A 131 16.52 -0.38 8.88
N ARG A 132 16.30 0.47 7.87
CA ARG A 132 15.20 0.26 6.91
C ARG A 132 15.45 -0.96 6.04
N GLU A 133 16.68 -1.17 5.59
CA GLU A 133 17.06 -2.38 4.84
C GLU A 133 16.95 -3.64 5.71
N ALA A 134 17.37 -3.57 6.97
CA ALA A 134 17.21 -4.65 7.94
C ALA A 134 15.73 -4.96 8.20
N LEU A 135 14.88 -3.94 8.35
CA LEU A 135 13.43 -4.09 8.48
C LEU A 135 12.81 -4.78 7.26
N ASN A 136 13.16 -4.35 6.05
CA ASN A 136 12.67 -4.97 4.81
C ASN A 136 13.11 -6.44 4.69
N THR A 137 14.34 -6.74 5.11
CA THR A 137 14.87 -8.12 5.13
C THR A 137 14.09 -8.97 6.13
N ALA A 138 13.93 -8.49 7.37
CA ALA A 138 13.18 -9.19 8.41
C ALA A 138 11.71 -9.42 8.01
N GLN A 139 11.09 -8.47 7.30
CA GLN A 139 9.74 -8.61 6.78
C GLN A 139 9.65 -9.77 5.79
N ARG A 140 10.55 -9.82 4.80
CA ARG A 140 10.58 -10.91 3.82
C ARG A 140 10.80 -12.27 4.49
N GLU A 141 11.75 -12.37 5.42
CA GLU A 141 12.02 -13.61 6.14
C GLU A 141 10.82 -14.06 6.99
N SER A 142 10.10 -13.12 7.60
CA SER A 142 8.86 -13.42 8.34
C SER A 142 7.76 -13.93 7.42
N ASP A 143 7.59 -13.33 6.24
CA ASP A 143 6.59 -13.74 5.25
C ASP A 143 6.90 -15.14 4.70
N GLU A 144 8.16 -15.41 4.37
CA GLU A 144 8.64 -16.74 3.93
C GLU A 144 8.41 -17.80 5.03
N ALA A 145 8.71 -17.47 6.29
CA ALA A 145 8.47 -18.38 7.41
C ALA A 145 6.99 -18.68 7.63
N ALA A 146 6.11 -17.67 7.48
CA ALA A 146 4.67 -17.84 7.56
C ALA A 146 4.12 -18.72 6.43
N GLN A 147 4.62 -18.56 5.20
CA GLN A 147 4.29 -19.42 4.07
C GLN A 147 4.71 -20.87 4.33
N SER A 148 5.95 -21.08 4.77
CA SER A 148 6.44 -22.43 5.11
C SER A 148 5.59 -23.08 6.20
N GLN A 149 5.20 -22.35 7.24
CA GLN A 149 4.29 -22.84 8.27
C GLN A 149 2.93 -23.26 7.68
N ALA A 150 2.35 -22.46 6.77
CA ALA A 150 1.07 -22.74 6.14
C ALA A 150 1.13 -24.00 5.25
N GLU A 151 2.21 -24.18 4.49
CA GLU A 151 2.45 -25.38 3.69
C GLU A 151 2.54 -26.63 4.56
N ARG A 152 3.30 -26.59 5.67
CA ARG A 152 3.39 -27.72 6.61
C ARG A 152 2.08 -28.02 7.31
N GLN A 153 1.27 -27.00 7.60
CA GLN A 153 -0.05 -27.20 8.17
C GLN A 153 -0.96 -27.93 7.17
N LYS A 154 -0.91 -27.54 5.90
CA LYS A 154 -1.66 -28.21 4.83
C LYS A 154 -1.26 -29.68 4.68
N GLU A 155 0.04 -29.99 4.64
CA GLU A 155 0.55 -31.37 4.56
C GLU A 155 0.08 -32.22 5.75
N TYR A 156 0.10 -31.67 6.97
CA TYR A 156 -0.41 -32.34 8.16
C TYR A 156 -1.92 -32.56 8.08
N ASP A 157 -2.70 -31.55 7.67
CA ASP A 157 -4.15 -31.63 7.57
C ASP A 157 -4.60 -32.64 6.50
N GLU A 158 -3.88 -32.74 5.38
CA GLU A 158 -4.11 -33.76 4.34
C GLU A 158 -3.99 -35.18 4.92
N LEU A 159 -2.94 -35.45 5.71
CA LEU A 159 -2.78 -36.75 6.38
C LEU A 159 -3.81 -36.96 7.50
N ASN A 160 -4.14 -35.91 8.26
CA ASN A 160 -5.11 -35.99 9.34
C ASN A 160 -6.53 -36.31 8.82
N ASN A 161 -6.85 -35.83 7.62
CA ASN A 161 -8.12 -36.09 6.93
C ASN A 161 -8.08 -37.33 6.02
N PHE A 162 -6.96 -38.07 5.98
CA PHE A 162 -6.76 -39.21 5.08
C PHE A 162 -7.87 -40.26 5.19
N GLN A 163 -8.32 -40.59 6.41
CA GLN A 163 -9.41 -41.55 6.62
C GLN A 163 -10.72 -41.07 5.99
N GLN A 164 -11.04 -39.78 6.12
CA GLN A 164 -12.25 -39.20 5.56
C GLN A 164 -12.19 -39.21 4.04
N THR A 165 -11.07 -38.81 3.45
CA THR A 165 -10.83 -38.87 2.00
C THR A 165 -10.94 -40.30 1.48
N LEU A 166 -10.32 -41.27 2.17
CA LEU A 166 -10.40 -42.68 1.79
C LEU A 166 -11.84 -43.21 1.84
N SER A 167 -12.59 -42.88 2.90
CA SER A 167 -13.99 -43.28 3.05
C SER A 167 -14.87 -42.68 1.94
N SER A 168 -14.65 -41.42 1.59
CA SER A 168 -15.37 -40.75 0.49
C SER A 168 -15.10 -41.44 -0.84
N ASN A 169 -13.82 -41.65 -1.18
CA ASN A 169 -13.45 -42.29 -2.44
C ASN A 169 -14.01 -43.71 -2.56
N LEU A 170 -14.00 -44.49 -1.47
CA LEU A 170 -14.59 -45.83 -1.47
C LEU A 170 -16.12 -45.78 -1.69
N GLY A 171 -16.82 -44.84 -1.05
CA GLY A 171 -18.26 -44.62 -1.30
C GLY A 171 -18.56 -44.20 -2.74
N ASP A 172 -17.72 -43.38 -3.34
CA ASP A 172 -17.83 -42.98 -4.76
C ASP A 172 -17.62 -44.17 -5.69
N LEU A 173 -16.62 -45.02 -5.41
CA LEU A 173 -16.38 -46.25 -6.17
C LEU A 173 -17.55 -47.23 -6.06
N GLU A 174 -18.16 -47.38 -4.87
CA GLU A 174 -19.36 -48.19 -4.68
C GLU A 174 -20.55 -47.67 -5.49
N THR A 175 -20.71 -46.34 -5.52
CA THR A 175 -21.74 -45.65 -6.30
C THR A 175 -21.54 -45.86 -7.80
N LEU A 176 -20.32 -45.61 -8.30
CA LEU A 176 -19.97 -45.80 -9.71
C LEU A 176 -20.16 -47.26 -10.16
N ARG A 177 -19.80 -48.23 -9.32
CA ARG A 177 -20.06 -49.66 -9.59
C ARG A 177 -21.56 -49.93 -9.80
N GLY A 178 -22.41 -49.35 -8.93
CA GLY A 178 -23.86 -49.46 -9.06
C GLY A 178 -24.39 -48.85 -10.37
N GLN A 179 -23.89 -47.67 -10.75
CA GLN A 179 -24.26 -47.00 -11.99
C GLN A 179 -23.80 -47.76 -13.24
N ILE A 180 -22.58 -48.31 -13.22
CA ILE A 180 -22.04 -49.15 -14.30
C ILE A 180 -22.94 -50.37 -14.52
N THR A 181 -23.35 -51.05 -13.44
CA THR A 181 -24.24 -52.23 -13.51
C THR A 181 -25.59 -51.85 -14.14
N GLN A 182 -26.16 -50.70 -13.76
CA GLN A 182 -27.43 -50.23 -14.34
C GLN A 182 -27.30 -49.83 -15.82
N ALA A 183 -26.15 -49.29 -16.24
CA ALA A 183 -25.88 -49.00 -17.64
C ALA A 183 -25.72 -50.29 -18.46
N ASP A 184 -25.07 -51.30 -17.88
CA ASP A 184 -24.91 -52.64 -18.45
C ASP A 184 -26.26 -53.34 -18.66
N ASP A 185 -27.15 -53.32 -17.65
CA ASP A 185 -28.53 -53.84 -17.73
C ASP A 185 -29.34 -53.21 -18.88
N LYS A 186 -29.01 -51.97 -19.27
CA LYS A 186 -29.63 -51.22 -20.36
C LYS A 186 -28.87 -51.32 -21.68
N THR A 187 -27.74 -52.02 -21.72
CA THR A 187 -26.82 -52.11 -22.86
C THR A 187 -26.30 -50.74 -23.36
N ASP A 188 -26.20 -49.74 -22.47
CA ASP A 188 -25.68 -48.40 -22.80
C ASP A 188 -24.15 -48.35 -22.67
N VAL A 189 -23.48 -48.80 -23.73
CA VAL A 189 -22.01 -48.94 -23.79
C VAL A 189 -21.29 -47.59 -23.67
N ALA A 190 -21.87 -46.51 -24.20
CA ALA A 190 -21.25 -45.18 -24.17
C ALA A 190 -21.19 -44.63 -22.74
N THR A 191 -22.30 -44.72 -22.01
CA THR A 191 -22.36 -44.35 -20.58
C THR A 191 -21.43 -45.24 -19.75
N MET A 192 -21.41 -46.55 -20.02
CA MET A 192 -20.52 -47.49 -19.32
C MET A 192 -19.04 -47.12 -19.48
N TYR A 193 -18.60 -46.76 -20.69
CA TYR A 193 -17.21 -46.36 -20.96
C TYR A 193 -16.80 -45.11 -20.15
N PHE A 194 -17.67 -44.09 -20.11
CA PHE A 194 -17.43 -42.88 -19.31
C PHE A 194 -17.33 -43.20 -17.81
N LEU A 195 -18.30 -43.93 -17.27
CA LEU A 195 -18.33 -44.28 -15.84
C LEU A 195 -17.13 -45.14 -15.44
N MET A 196 -16.72 -46.08 -16.29
CA MET A 196 -15.52 -46.89 -16.06
C MET A 196 -14.25 -46.02 -16.06
N SER A 197 -14.20 -44.98 -16.89
CA SER A 197 -13.08 -44.03 -16.92
C SER A 197 -12.98 -43.23 -15.61
N GLU A 198 -14.10 -42.73 -15.08
CA GLU A 198 -14.12 -42.07 -13.76
C GLU A 198 -13.82 -43.06 -12.62
N PHE A 199 -14.33 -44.29 -12.70
CA PHE A 199 -14.00 -45.35 -11.73
C PHE A 199 -12.49 -45.62 -11.69
N HIS A 200 -11.85 -45.77 -12.85
CA HIS A 200 -10.40 -45.95 -12.94
C HIS A 200 -9.63 -44.76 -12.36
N LYS A 201 -10.09 -43.53 -12.60
CA LYS A 201 -9.48 -42.32 -12.05
C LYS A 201 -9.53 -42.27 -10.53
N ILE A 202 -10.70 -42.52 -9.92
CA ILE A 202 -10.83 -42.54 -8.45
C ILE A 202 -10.06 -43.73 -7.85
N SER A 203 -10.12 -44.90 -8.49
CA SER A 203 -9.39 -46.09 -8.07
C SER A 203 -7.87 -45.85 -8.06
N ALA A 204 -7.34 -45.20 -9.11
CA ALA A 204 -5.92 -44.84 -9.20
C ALA A 204 -5.48 -43.83 -8.12
N GLN A 205 -6.39 -42.97 -7.65
CA GLN A 205 -6.13 -42.01 -6.56
C GLN A 205 -6.31 -42.64 -5.17
N THR A 206 -6.98 -43.79 -5.07
CA THR A 206 -7.32 -44.44 -3.80
C THR A 206 -6.22 -45.39 -3.37
N LYS A 207 -5.30 -44.90 -2.55
CA LYS A 207 -4.24 -45.72 -1.94
C LYS A 207 -4.61 -46.06 -0.51
N ILE A 208 -4.71 -47.34 -0.15
CA ILE A 208 -4.85 -47.77 1.24
C ILE A 208 -3.45 -47.88 1.85
N ILE A 209 -3.20 -47.08 2.89
CA ILE A 209 -1.92 -47.08 3.63
C ILE A 209 -2.11 -47.88 4.93
N PRO A 210 -1.16 -48.76 5.32
CA PRO A 210 -1.23 -49.48 6.59
C PRO A 210 -1.27 -48.52 7.79
N GLN A 211 -2.01 -48.87 8.84
CA GLN A 211 -2.19 -48.03 10.03
C GLN A 211 -0.86 -47.58 10.65
N HIS A 212 0.12 -48.47 10.76
CA HIS A 212 1.43 -48.12 11.29
C HIS A 212 2.11 -47.04 10.42
N GLN A 213 2.07 -47.17 9.10
CA GLN A 213 2.69 -46.21 8.20
C GLN A 213 2.04 -44.83 8.34
N LEU A 214 0.70 -44.76 8.35
CA LEU A 214 -0.02 -43.50 8.58
C LEU A 214 0.37 -42.85 9.91
N SER A 215 0.50 -43.64 10.99
CA SER A 215 0.93 -43.13 12.29
C SER A 215 2.36 -42.56 12.27
N VAL A 216 3.27 -43.14 11.49
CA VAL A 216 4.66 -42.65 11.37
C VAL A 216 4.67 -41.35 10.58
N GLU A 217 3.99 -41.31 9.45
CA GLU A 217 3.90 -40.11 8.60
C GLU A 217 3.24 -38.94 9.33
N LEU A 218 2.15 -39.17 10.07
CA LEU A 218 1.50 -38.14 10.89
C LEU A 218 2.44 -37.56 11.96
N ARG A 219 3.19 -38.40 12.68
CA ARG A 219 4.15 -37.92 13.69
C ARG A 219 5.28 -37.14 13.06
N GLN A 220 5.78 -37.59 11.90
CA GLN A 220 6.80 -36.86 11.16
C GLN A 220 6.30 -35.48 10.74
N LYS A 221 5.12 -35.39 10.11
CA LYS A 221 4.54 -34.13 9.66
C LYS A 221 4.17 -33.19 10.81
N LEU A 222 3.73 -33.73 11.94
CA LEU A 222 3.53 -32.93 13.15
C LEU A 222 4.84 -32.31 13.63
N GLY A 223 5.94 -33.07 13.67
CA GLY A 223 7.26 -32.54 14.04
C GLY A 223 7.76 -31.46 13.07
N GLU A 224 7.59 -31.66 11.76
CA GLU A 224 7.90 -30.64 10.75
C GLU A 224 7.07 -29.35 10.93
N LEU A 225 5.78 -29.49 11.23
CA LEU A 225 4.87 -28.38 11.50
C LEU A 225 5.24 -27.62 12.77
N GLU A 226 5.58 -28.31 13.86
CA GLU A 226 6.01 -27.69 15.11
C GLU A 226 7.31 -26.90 14.91
N ALA A 227 8.28 -27.46 14.17
CA ALA A 227 9.51 -26.76 13.82
C ALA A 227 9.23 -25.51 12.96
N ALA A 228 8.34 -25.60 11.98
CA ALA A 228 7.95 -24.46 11.13
C ALA A 228 7.23 -23.36 11.93
N LYS A 229 6.36 -23.73 12.89
CA LYS A 229 5.71 -22.79 13.81
C LYS A 229 6.72 -22.04 14.66
N GLU A 230 7.71 -22.75 15.21
CA GLU A 230 8.75 -22.11 16.02
C GLU A 230 9.64 -21.18 15.18
N TYR A 231 10.00 -21.59 13.97
CA TYR A 231 10.72 -20.74 13.02
C TYR A 231 9.94 -19.46 12.68
N ALA A 232 8.63 -19.58 12.38
CA ALA A 232 7.76 -18.43 12.11
C ALA A 232 7.65 -17.48 13.30
N ARG A 233 7.53 -18.00 14.53
CA ARG A 233 7.56 -17.17 15.76
C ARG A 233 8.88 -16.40 15.89
N ALA A 234 10.00 -17.09 15.69
CA ALA A 234 11.33 -16.47 15.79
C ALA A 234 11.50 -15.34 14.75
N LYS A 235 11.06 -15.55 13.50
CA LYS A 235 11.13 -14.52 12.45
C LYS A 235 10.16 -13.36 12.68
N SER A 236 8.95 -13.63 13.17
CA SER A 236 8.01 -12.58 13.59
C SER A 236 8.56 -11.73 14.74
N ALA A 237 9.22 -12.34 15.73
CA ALA A 237 9.89 -11.61 16.80
C ALA A 237 11.06 -10.76 16.28
N ALA A 238 11.86 -11.28 15.35
CA ALA A 238 12.94 -10.54 14.72
C ALA A 238 12.43 -9.32 13.94
N LEU A 239 11.34 -9.47 13.19
CA LEU A 239 10.64 -8.36 12.52
C LEU A 239 10.18 -7.30 13.52
N SER A 240 9.55 -7.71 14.62
CA SER A 240 9.10 -6.76 15.66
C SER A 240 10.26 -5.97 16.27
N ASN A 241 11.40 -6.62 16.54
CA ASN A 241 12.60 -5.95 17.03
C ASN A 241 13.16 -4.96 16.00
N ALA A 242 13.28 -5.36 14.73
CA ALA A 242 13.76 -4.47 13.67
C ALA A 242 12.86 -3.24 13.49
N GLN A 243 11.54 -3.42 13.62
CA GLN A 243 10.57 -2.32 13.57
C GLN A 243 10.76 -1.36 14.74
N ALA A 244 10.93 -1.88 15.97
CA ALA A 244 11.19 -1.06 17.14
C ALA A 244 12.50 -0.25 17.00
N ASP A 245 13.57 -0.89 16.53
CA ASP A 245 14.87 -0.22 16.31
C ASP A 245 14.77 0.90 15.27
N HIS A 246 14.11 0.64 14.14
CA HIS A 246 13.88 1.66 13.11
C HIS A 246 13.08 2.85 13.66
N THR A 247 11.97 2.60 14.37
CA THR A 247 11.16 3.66 14.98
C THR A 247 11.94 4.47 16.00
N ASN A 248 12.70 3.82 16.88
CA ASN A 248 13.52 4.48 17.89
C ASN A 248 14.58 5.38 17.24
N GLN A 249 15.27 4.90 16.20
CA GLN A 249 16.26 5.69 15.47
C GLN A 249 15.62 6.88 14.75
N GLU A 250 14.45 6.70 14.13
CA GLU A 250 13.74 7.78 13.44
C GLU A 250 13.26 8.87 14.41
N THR A 251 12.74 8.48 15.58
CA THR A 251 12.40 9.42 16.66
C THR A 251 13.64 10.17 17.13
N ALA A 252 14.74 9.46 17.40
CA ALA A 252 16.00 10.09 17.85
C ALA A 252 16.54 11.09 16.82
N LEU A 253 16.52 10.74 15.53
CA LEU A 253 16.93 11.62 14.43
C LEU A 253 16.06 12.87 14.37
N LYS A 254 14.73 12.71 14.37
CA LYS A 254 13.78 13.83 14.37
C LYS A 254 13.97 14.74 15.57
N THR A 255 14.13 14.19 16.76
CA THR A 255 14.40 14.96 17.98
C THR A 255 15.72 15.73 17.86
N LYS A 256 16.78 15.10 17.35
CA LYS A 256 18.08 15.75 17.17
C LYS A 256 18.02 16.89 16.16
N GLN A 257 17.34 16.68 15.02
CA GLN A 257 17.11 17.70 14.00
C GLN A 257 16.30 18.88 14.55
N ALA A 258 15.19 18.61 15.26
CA ALA A 258 14.34 19.63 15.87
C ALA A 258 15.10 20.46 16.92
N ASN A 259 15.99 19.82 17.68
CA ASN A 259 16.78 20.47 18.74
C ASN A 259 18.10 21.07 18.25
N ARG A 260 18.45 20.93 16.96
CA ARG A 260 19.74 21.36 16.39
C ARG A 260 20.16 22.77 16.83
N ARG A 261 19.28 23.75 16.62
CA ARG A 261 19.57 25.16 16.95
C ARG A 261 19.75 25.38 18.45
N THR A 262 18.88 24.79 19.27
CA THR A 262 18.91 24.97 20.73
C THR A 262 20.16 24.34 21.34
N THR A 263 20.53 23.13 20.91
CA THR A 263 21.75 22.44 21.37
C THR A 263 23.01 23.17 20.94
N LEU A 264 23.13 23.53 19.66
CA LEU A 264 24.28 24.30 19.16
C LEU A 264 24.42 25.65 19.87
N LEU A 265 23.33 26.35 20.13
CA LEU A 265 23.36 27.61 20.87
C LEU A 265 23.85 27.42 22.30
N ALA A 266 23.38 26.38 23.00
CA ALA A 266 23.83 26.05 24.34
C ALA A 266 25.32 25.70 24.38
N ASP A 267 25.81 24.92 23.40
CA ASP A 267 27.22 24.56 23.28
C ASP A 267 28.11 25.78 22.98
N VAL A 268 27.67 26.66 22.07
CA VAL A 268 28.35 27.93 21.77
C VAL A 268 28.39 28.83 23.01
N GLN A 269 27.28 28.98 23.74
CA GLN A 269 27.23 29.77 24.98
C GLN A 269 28.12 29.20 26.08
N LYS A 270 28.16 27.87 26.23
CA LYS A 270 29.03 27.19 27.19
C LYS A 270 30.50 27.40 26.86
N LYS A 271 30.87 27.37 25.57
CA LYS A 271 32.25 27.55 25.10
C LYS A 271 32.71 29.00 25.12
N PHE A 272 31.80 29.92 24.82
CA PHE A 272 32.05 31.36 24.76
C PHE A 272 31.07 32.09 25.69
N PRO A 273 31.26 31.97 27.03
CA PRO A 273 30.36 32.60 27.99
C PRO A 273 30.34 34.11 27.78
N VAL A 274 29.13 34.68 27.74
CA VAL A 274 28.96 36.13 27.72
C VAL A 274 29.36 36.64 29.10
N PRO A 275 30.30 37.60 29.21
CA PRO A 275 30.63 38.20 30.49
C PRO A 275 29.35 38.71 31.15
N PRO A 276 29.11 38.44 32.45
CA PRO A 276 28.00 39.07 33.14
C PRO A 276 28.14 40.56 32.94
N ALA A 277 27.08 41.22 32.46
CA ALA A 277 27.10 42.66 32.24
C ALA A 277 27.59 43.28 33.54
N SER A 278 28.80 43.87 33.52
CA SER A 278 29.38 44.50 34.70
C SER A 278 28.31 45.41 35.25
N SER A 279 27.79 45.09 36.43
CA SER A 279 26.82 45.91 37.14
C SER A 279 27.52 47.23 37.40
N VAL A 280 27.38 48.19 36.47
CA VAL A 280 27.92 49.52 36.64
C VAL A 280 27.21 50.08 37.88
N PRO A 281 27.91 50.29 39.01
CA PRO A 281 27.32 50.89 40.19
C PRO A 281 27.19 52.38 39.88
N GLY A 282 26.08 52.73 39.25
CA GLY A 282 25.83 54.07 38.73
C GLY A 282 24.33 54.31 38.67
N ALA A 283 23.73 54.42 39.85
CA ALA A 283 22.38 54.91 40.02
C ALA A 283 22.28 56.33 39.42
N LEU A 284 21.76 56.42 38.20
CA LEU A 284 21.06 57.63 37.76
C LEU A 284 19.58 57.36 37.98
N THR A 285 19.09 57.93 39.09
CA THR A 285 17.68 58.17 39.40
C THR A 285 16.89 58.50 38.13
N GLN A 286 16.00 57.59 37.74
CA GLN A 286 14.94 57.89 36.77
C GLN A 286 13.90 58.80 37.43
N PRO A 287 13.41 59.84 36.74
CA PRO A 287 12.28 60.61 37.20
C PRO A 287 10.99 59.80 37.05
N GLU A 288 10.21 59.73 38.12
CA GLU A 288 8.82 59.32 38.10
C GLU A 288 8.02 60.23 37.15
N THR A 289 7.48 59.69 36.07
CA THR A 289 6.31 60.28 35.42
C THR A 289 5.41 59.20 34.83
N GLY A 290 4.16 59.20 35.30
CA GLY A 290 3.03 59.07 34.39
C GLY A 290 2.33 57.73 34.34
N THR A 291 1.43 57.53 35.29
CA THR A 291 0.30 56.62 35.23
C THR A 291 -0.51 56.86 33.94
N ALA A 292 -0.41 55.95 32.97
CA ALA A 292 -1.32 55.88 31.84
C ALA A 292 -1.88 54.46 31.74
N SER A 293 -3.05 54.29 32.37
CA SER A 293 -4.01 53.23 32.11
C SER A 293 -4.40 53.24 30.63
N GLN A 294 -4.22 52.12 29.93
CA GLN A 294 -5.06 51.73 28.78
C GLN A 294 -4.71 50.32 28.26
N GLY A 295 -5.74 49.48 28.17
CA GLY A 295 -5.90 48.56 27.04
C GLY A 295 -5.30 47.17 27.16
N SER A 296 -5.96 46.29 27.90
CA SER A 296 -5.88 44.84 27.74
C SER A 296 -6.37 44.44 26.33
N GLY A 297 -5.45 44.41 25.36
CA GLY A 297 -5.66 43.85 24.02
C GLY A 297 -5.02 42.48 23.91
N SER A 298 -5.76 41.44 24.28
CA SER A 298 -5.38 40.04 24.08
C SER A 298 -5.32 39.73 22.58
N PRO A 299 -4.18 39.30 22.00
CA PRO A 299 -4.16 38.84 20.63
C PRO A 299 -4.85 37.47 20.57
N ALA A 300 -6.03 37.44 19.96
CA ALA A 300 -6.73 36.23 19.58
C ALA A 300 -5.78 35.35 18.75
N SER A 301 -5.39 34.21 19.32
CA SER A 301 -4.79 33.12 18.58
C SER A 301 -5.79 32.68 17.51
N ALA A 302 -5.49 33.01 16.25
CA ALA A 302 -6.17 32.42 15.11
C ALA A 302 -5.81 30.93 15.10
N ALA A 303 -6.76 30.10 15.55
CA ALA A 303 -6.72 28.67 15.37
C ALA A 303 -6.65 28.39 13.87
N ILE A 304 -5.52 27.86 13.42
CA ILE A 304 -5.40 27.21 12.12
C ILE A 304 -6.17 25.90 12.27
N SER A 305 -7.43 25.91 11.84
CA SER A 305 -8.23 24.70 11.67
C SER A 305 -7.59 23.86 10.57
N THR A 306 -6.83 22.84 10.98
CA THR A 306 -6.46 21.73 10.11
C THR A 306 -7.74 21.03 9.60
N PRO A 307 -7.88 20.78 8.29
CA PRO A 307 -8.98 19.98 7.78
C PRO A 307 -8.89 18.54 8.34
N PRO A 308 -10.01 17.88 8.63
CA PRO A 308 -10.01 16.50 9.12
C PRO A 308 -9.42 15.58 8.07
N ALA A 309 -8.43 14.79 8.48
CA ALA A 309 -7.89 13.69 7.69
C ALA A 309 -9.01 12.69 7.38
N ALA A 310 -9.20 12.40 6.10
CA ALA A 310 -10.07 11.32 5.65
C ALA A 310 -9.52 9.99 6.18
N SER A 311 -10.22 9.41 7.16
CA SER A 311 -9.97 8.05 7.62
C SER A 311 -10.46 7.06 6.56
N THR A 312 -9.57 6.62 5.68
CA THR A 312 -9.78 5.40 4.90
C THR A 312 -9.43 4.20 5.77
N THR A 313 -10.44 3.63 6.42
CA THR A 313 -10.37 2.31 7.04
C THR A 313 -10.66 1.26 5.97
N PRO A 314 -9.74 0.34 5.63
CA PRO A 314 -10.08 -0.86 4.87
C PRO A 314 -10.77 -1.83 5.82
N GLY A 315 -12.05 -2.10 5.56
CA GLY A 315 -12.85 -3.08 6.28
C GLY A 315 -12.31 -4.49 6.11
N SER A 316 -11.96 -5.07 7.25
CA SER A 316 -11.64 -6.47 7.53
C SER A 316 -12.56 -7.48 6.84
N THR A 317 -11.94 -8.42 6.12
CA THR A 317 -12.56 -9.67 5.63
C THR A 317 -12.79 -10.63 6.79
N ALA A 318 -14.02 -10.72 7.27
CA ALA A 318 -14.47 -11.82 8.11
C ALA A 318 -14.92 -12.99 7.22
N SER A 319 -14.03 -13.96 7.03
CA SER A 319 -14.43 -15.33 6.66
C SER A 319 -14.93 -16.03 7.92
N GLN A 320 -16.23 -16.31 7.99
CA GLN A 320 -16.76 -17.32 8.91
C GLN A 320 -17.34 -18.47 8.11
N GLN A 321 -16.78 -19.63 8.47
CA GLN A 321 -17.14 -20.99 8.14
C GLN A 321 -18.65 -21.26 8.13
N LYS A 322 -19.09 -21.95 7.07
CA LYS A 322 -19.92 -23.15 7.16
C LYS A 322 -19.51 -24.11 6.05
#